data_AF-A0A146KJ77-F1
#
_entry.id   AF-A0A146KJ77-F1
#
_cell.length_a   1.000
_cell.length_b   1.000
_cell.length_c   1.000
_cell.angle_alpha   90.00
_cell.angle_beta   90.00
_cell.angle_gamma   90.00
#
_symmetry.space_group_name_H-M   'P 1'
#
loop_
_entity.id
_entity.type
_entity.pdbx_description
1 polymer ?
#
loop_
_entity_poly.entity_id
_entity_poly.type
_entity_poly.pdbx_seq_one_letter_code
_entity_poly.pdbx_strand_id
1 'polypeptide(L)'
;MPCKCPGDYNYFVASVFEQCVSSPLSMSAFVLGWISIGFNCFAQFPQIRLHFIRQTTQGMPSLAIILYVIVDISIFISLYFMLAMTTQIIMQAVFAVQDITLLVQLIVYRNKIPNKKSLSYSANEIFNYIFVLFLILEGILIFGLQESKLMAFQPQVYQFCETRIQTDLTKKVVGWVFTS
;
A
#
# COMPACT_ATOMS: atom_id res chain seq x y z
N MET A 1 4.62 -11.53 10.07
CA MET A 1 4.80 -11.94 11.47
C MET A 1 5.48 -10.83 12.23
N PRO A 2 4.92 -10.42 13.37
CA PRO A 2 5.42 -9.30 14.15
C PRO A 2 6.80 -9.67 14.74
N CYS A 3 7.74 -8.72 14.78
CA CYS A 3 9.16 -8.98 15.06
C CYS A 3 9.71 -8.01 16.13
N LYS A 4 10.78 -8.42 16.82
CA LYS A 4 11.46 -7.63 17.86
C LYS A 4 12.68 -6.90 17.32
N CYS A 5 13.01 -5.77 17.93
CA CYS A 5 14.15 -4.93 17.54
C CYS A 5 15.20 -4.86 18.67
N PRO A 6 16.48 -4.62 18.34
CA PRO A 6 17.50 -4.32 19.34
C PRO A 6 17.34 -2.87 19.87
N GLY A 7 17.40 -2.68 21.19
CA GLY A 7 17.36 -1.36 21.86
C GLY A 7 15.96 -0.90 22.28
N ASP A 8 15.79 0.42 22.49
CA ASP A 8 14.50 1.04 22.78
C ASP A 8 13.72 1.29 21.48
N TYR A 9 12.52 0.73 21.34
CA TYR A 9 11.69 0.87 20.14
C TYR A 9 10.20 0.89 20.50
N ASN A 10 9.39 1.37 19.55
CA ASN A 10 7.95 1.40 19.74
C ASN A 10 7.31 0.03 19.43
N TYR A 11 6.77 -0.63 20.45
CA TYR A 11 6.12 -1.95 20.34
C TYR A 11 4.93 -1.98 19.39
N PHE A 12 4.17 -0.88 19.27
CA PHE A 12 3.02 -0.80 18.36
C PHE A 12 3.45 -0.77 16.89
N VAL A 13 4.50 0.00 16.58
CA VAL A 13 5.01 0.07 15.20
C VAL A 13 5.64 -1.26 14.80
N ALA A 14 6.36 -1.91 15.71
CA ALA A 14 6.98 -3.20 15.46
C ALA A 14 5.93 -4.33 15.29
N SER A 15 4.82 -4.29 16.02
CA SER A 15 3.76 -5.31 15.93
C SER A 15 2.94 -5.18 14.65
N VAL A 16 2.55 -3.97 14.27
CA VAL A 16 1.65 -3.74 13.13
C VAL A 16 2.41 -3.66 11.81
N PHE A 17 3.53 -2.95 11.80
CA PHE A 17 4.21 -2.56 10.56
C PHE A 17 5.51 -3.33 10.30
N GLU A 18 5.92 -4.18 11.24
CA GLU A 18 7.17 -4.96 11.16
C GLU A 18 8.42 -4.06 11.02
N GLN A 19 8.38 -2.85 11.61
CA GLN A 19 9.45 -1.85 11.54
C GLN A 19 9.99 -1.43 12.90
N CYS A 20 11.31 -1.22 12.95
CA CYS A 20 12.02 -0.72 14.12
C CYS A 20 12.09 0.81 14.10
N VAL A 21 11.23 1.47 14.88
CA VAL A 21 11.22 2.92 15.02
C VAL A 21 11.51 3.29 16.47
N SER A 22 12.69 3.88 16.70
CA SER A 22 13.21 4.25 18.01
C SER A 22 13.38 5.76 18.21
N SER A 23 13.59 6.51 17.12
CA SER A 23 13.82 7.96 17.16
C SER A 23 12.53 8.74 16.91
N PRO A 24 12.30 9.88 17.61
CA PRO A 24 11.15 10.74 17.34
C PRO A 24 11.13 11.25 15.89
N LEU A 25 12.31 11.44 15.27
CA LEU A 25 12.40 11.83 13.87
C LEU A 25 11.89 10.72 12.94
N SER A 26 12.33 9.48 13.15
CA SER A 26 11.86 8.36 12.33
C SER A 26 10.38 8.05 12.55
N MET A 27 9.85 8.30 13.75
CA MET A 27 8.41 8.24 14.02
C MET A 27 7.63 9.26 13.20
N SER A 28 8.09 10.52 13.15
CA SER A 28 7.43 11.55 12.35
C SER A 28 7.43 11.22 10.85
N ALA A 29 8.57 10.76 10.32
CA ALA A 29 8.69 10.35 8.92
C ALA A 29 7.79 9.16 8.59
N PHE A 30 7.71 8.19 9.50
CA PHE A 30 6.82 7.04 9.39
C PHE A 30 5.35 7.45 9.30
N VAL A 31 4.89 8.29 10.24
CA VAL A 31 3.49 8.77 10.27
C VAL A 31 3.16 9.56 9.01
N LEU A 32 4.04 10.49 8.60
CA LEU A 32 3.85 11.27 7.38
C LEU A 32 3.81 10.39 6.13
N GLY A 33 4.63 9.34 6.07
CA GLY A 33 4.62 8.35 4.98
C GLY A 33 3.27 7.65 4.86
N TRP A 34 2.72 7.15 5.97
CA TRP A 34 1.41 6.49 5.98
C TRP A 34 0.26 7.43 5.64
N ILE A 35 0.29 8.67 6.13
CA ILE A 35 -0.70 9.70 5.77
C ILE A 35 -0.65 9.98 4.26
N SER A 36 0.55 10.14 3.69
CA SER A 36 0.75 10.39 2.26
C SER A 36 0.20 9.24 1.41
N ILE A 37 0.49 8.00 1.78
CA ILE A 37 -0.03 6.80 1.12
C ILE A 37 -1.56 6.77 1.20
N GLY A 38 -2.14 7.07 2.37
CA GLY A 38 -3.58 7.17 2.54
C GLY A 38 -4.21 8.20 1.60
N PHE A 39 -3.65 9.41 1.54
CA PHE A 39 -4.13 10.44 0.61
C PHE A 39 -4.01 10.03 -0.85
N ASN A 40 -2.95 9.30 -1.23
CA ASN A 40 -2.81 8.80 -2.59
C ASN A 40 -3.94 7.81 -2.95
N CYS A 41 -4.25 6.86 -2.07
CA CYS A 41 -5.37 5.94 -2.26
C CYS A 41 -6.70 6.70 -2.42
N PHE A 42 -6.93 7.70 -1.56
CA PHE A 42 -8.12 8.54 -1.62
C PHE A 42 -8.21 9.40 -2.87
N ALA A 43 -7.09 9.91 -3.38
CA ALA A 43 -7.07 10.73 -4.58
C ALA A 43 -7.36 9.91 -5.86
N GLN A 44 -6.94 8.64 -5.89
CA GLN A 44 -7.16 7.79 -7.05
C GLN A 44 -8.57 7.17 -7.11
N PHE A 45 -9.22 6.92 -5.96
CA PHE A 45 -10.58 6.40 -5.91
C PHE A 45 -11.63 7.23 -6.70
N PRO A 46 -11.72 8.57 -6.54
CA PRO A 46 -12.65 9.37 -7.33
C PRO A 46 -12.31 9.37 -8.82
N GLN A 47 -11.04 9.18 -9.21
CA GLN A 47 -10.65 9.07 -10.63
C GLN A 47 -11.27 7.83 -11.27
N ILE A 48 -11.15 6.66 -10.62
CA ILE A 48 -11.73 5.39 -11.08
C ILE A 48 -13.25 5.49 -11.21
N ARG A 49 -13.90 6.11 -10.22
CA ARG A 49 -15.35 6.33 -10.22
C ARG A 49 -15.76 7.26 -11.36
N LEU A 50 -15.02 8.33 -11.59
CA LEU A 50 -15.32 9.30 -12.63
C LEU A 50 -15.23 8.66 -14.02
N HIS A 51 -14.20 7.84 -14.25
CA HIS A 51 -14.07 7.06 -15.48
C HIS A 51 -15.22 6.07 -15.67
N PHE A 52 -15.66 5.40 -14.59
CA PHE A 52 -16.80 4.48 -14.66
C PHE A 52 -18.11 5.19 -15.03
N ILE A 53 -18.38 6.37 -14.44
CA ILE A 53 -19.62 7.12 -14.69
C ILE A 53 -19.65 7.74 -16.09
N ARG A 54 -18.53 8.35 -16.50
CA ARG A 54 -18.42 9.01 -17.81
C ARG A 54 -18.22 8.02 -18.94
N GLN A 55 -17.84 6.77 -18.62
CA GLN A 55 -17.45 5.74 -19.59
C GLN A 55 -16.41 6.27 -20.58
N THR A 56 -15.53 7.15 -20.10
CA THR A 56 -14.46 7.75 -20.88
C THR A 56 -13.26 8.02 -19.99
N THR A 57 -12.07 7.86 -20.56
CA THR A 57 -10.78 8.15 -19.93
C THR A 57 -10.18 9.46 -20.46
N GLN A 58 -11.02 10.39 -20.91
CA GLN A 58 -10.58 11.72 -21.34
C GLN A 58 -9.93 12.47 -20.17
N GLY A 59 -8.65 12.81 -20.34
CA GLY A 59 -7.86 13.56 -19.34
C GLY A 59 -6.71 12.77 -18.72
N MET A 60 -6.60 11.46 -18.96
CA MET A 60 -5.50 10.64 -18.44
C MET A 60 -4.63 10.09 -19.60
N PRO A 61 -3.30 10.33 -19.62
CA PRO A 61 -2.43 9.83 -20.68
C PRO A 61 -2.40 8.29 -20.70
N SER A 62 -2.74 7.68 -21.83
CA SER A 62 -2.77 6.21 -21.96
C SER A 62 -1.41 5.55 -21.73
N LEU A 63 -0.33 6.22 -22.14
CA LEU A 63 1.05 5.76 -21.90
C LEU A 63 1.40 5.77 -20.40
N ALA A 64 0.90 6.74 -19.63
CA ALA A 64 1.19 6.83 -18.21
C ALA A 64 0.57 5.64 -17.45
N ILE A 65 -0.67 5.27 -17.76
CA ILE A 65 -1.36 4.12 -17.12
C ILE A 65 -0.60 2.82 -17.38
N ILE A 66 -0.15 2.59 -18.62
CA ILE A 66 0.63 1.39 -18.97
C ILE A 66 1.95 1.37 -18.19
N LEU A 67 2.63 2.51 -18.10
CA LEU A 67 3.88 2.62 -17.33
C LEU A 67 3.65 2.37 -15.84
N TYR A 68 2.58 2.89 -15.24
CA TYR A 68 2.26 2.66 -13.83
C TYR A 68 2.04 1.18 -13.54
N VAL A 69 1.26 0.48 -14.38
CA VAL A 69 1.06 -0.98 -14.25
C VAL A 69 2.39 -1.75 -14.32
N ILE A 70 3.27 -1.40 -15.27
CA ILE A 70 4.58 -2.05 -15.40
C ILE A 70 5.42 -1.83 -14.14
N VAL A 71 5.49 -0.59 -13.68
CA VAL A 71 6.25 -0.21 -12.48
C VAL A 71 5.72 -0.97 -11.26
N ASP A 72 4.41 -0.99 -11.06
CA ASP A 72 3.79 -1.62 -9.89
C ASP A 72 3.99 -3.13 -9.86
N ILE A 73 3.89 -3.80 -11.01
CA ILE A 73 4.17 -5.23 -11.12
C ILE A 73 5.64 -5.51 -10.86
N SER A 74 6.55 -4.71 -11.43
CA SER A 74 7.99 -4.87 -11.20
C SER A 74 8.38 -4.68 -9.73
N ILE A 75 7.79 -3.69 -9.05
CA ILE A 75 8.02 -3.46 -7.62
C ILE A 75 7.42 -4.60 -6.80
N PHE A 76 6.20 -5.05 -7.12
CA PHE A 76 5.57 -6.17 -6.42
C PHE A 76 6.41 -7.45 -6.48
N ILE A 77 6.90 -7.79 -7.68
CA ILE A 77 7.79 -8.95 -7.89
C ILE A 77 9.06 -8.78 -7.05
N SER A 78 9.66 -7.60 -7.08
CA SER A 78 10.89 -7.31 -6.31
C SER A 78 10.67 -7.48 -4.81
N LEU A 79 9.57 -6.95 -4.27
CA LEU A 79 9.21 -7.08 -2.85
C LEU A 79 8.93 -8.53 -2.45
N TYR A 80 8.28 -9.30 -3.33
CA TYR A 80 8.02 -10.71 -3.10
C TYR A 80 9.32 -11.52 -3.01
N PHE A 81 10.26 -11.30 -3.95
CA PHE A 81 11.57 -11.95 -3.93
C PHE A 81 12.43 -11.53 -2.73
N MET A 82 12.32 -10.28 -2.31
CA MET A 82 13.04 -9.77 -1.13
C MET A 82 12.43 -10.22 0.19
N LEU A 83 11.30 -10.95 0.18
CA LEU A 83 10.51 -11.26 1.38
C LEU A 83 10.33 -10.01 2.23
N ALA A 84 10.01 -8.89 1.58
CA ALA A 84 9.90 -7.59 2.22
C ALA A 84 8.83 -7.59 3.32
N MET A 85 8.70 -6.47 4.02
CA MET A 85 7.69 -6.32 5.07
C MET A 85 6.30 -6.63 4.52
N THR A 86 5.50 -7.37 5.28
CA THR A 86 4.20 -7.84 4.81
C THR A 86 3.27 -6.67 4.45
N THR A 87 3.37 -5.57 5.19
CA THR A 87 2.64 -4.33 4.92
C THR A 87 3.00 -3.72 3.56
N GLN A 88 4.28 -3.70 3.18
CA GLN A 88 4.72 -3.17 1.88
C GLN A 88 4.21 -4.02 0.71
N ILE A 89 4.24 -5.35 0.85
CA ILE A 89 3.74 -6.28 -0.17
C ILE A 89 2.22 -6.08 -0.36
N ILE A 90 1.46 -6.00 0.73
CA ILE A 90 0.00 -5.79 0.66
C ILE A 90 -0.32 -4.45 0.00
N MET A 91 0.36 -3.36 0.39
CA MET A 91 0.10 -2.04 -0.21
C MET A 91 0.44 -2.01 -1.70
N GLN A 92 1.56 -2.62 -2.10
CA GLN A 92 1.92 -2.71 -3.52
C GLN A 92 0.92 -3.55 -4.32
N ALA A 93 0.37 -4.62 -3.73
CA ALA A 93 -0.68 -5.39 -4.37
C ALA A 93 -1.96 -4.56 -4.57
N VAL A 94 -2.33 -3.74 -3.59
CA VAL A 94 -3.49 -2.83 -3.70
C VAL A 94 -3.29 -1.83 -4.84
N PHE A 95 -2.13 -1.19 -4.94
CA PHE A 95 -1.82 -0.26 -6.04
C PHE A 95 -1.82 -0.95 -7.41
N ALA A 96 -1.22 -2.16 -7.50
CA ALA A 96 -1.24 -2.92 -8.75
C ALA A 96 -2.67 -3.26 -9.20
N VAL A 97 -3.56 -3.66 -8.28
CA VAL A 97 -4.98 -3.92 -8.60
C VAL A 97 -5.70 -2.64 -9.05
N GLN A 98 -5.37 -1.51 -8.43
CA GLN A 98 -5.93 -0.21 -8.77
C GLN A 98 -5.57 0.21 -10.19
N ASP A 99 -4.30 0.06 -10.55
CA ASP A 99 -3.76 0.39 -11.87
C ASP A 99 -4.26 -0.58 -12.95
N ILE A 100 -4.37 -1.88 -12.64
CA ILE A 100 -5.01 -2.85 -13.55
C ILE A 100 -6.46 -2.47 -13.80
N THR A 101 -7.20 -2.03 -12.78
CA THR A 101 -8.59 -1.57 -12.95
C THR A 101 -8.67 -0.38 -13.89
N LEU A 102 -7.77 0.59 -13.75
CA LEU A 102 -7.67 1.74 -14.66
C LEU A 102 -7.29 1.31 -16.09
N LEU A 103 -6.40 0.34 -16.24
CA LEU A 103 -6.02 -0.21 -17.55
C LEU A 103 -7.20 -0.93 -18.22
N VAL A 104 -7.97 -1.72 -17.48
CA VAL A 104 -9.18 -2.37 -18.00
C VAL A 104 -10.19 -1.31 -18.44
N GLN A 105 -10.42 -0.28 -17.63
CA GLN A 105 -11.29 0.85 -17.99
C GLN A 105 -10.80 1.56 -19.25
N LEU A 106 -9.49 1.78 -19.39
CA LEU A 106 -8.89 2.38 -20.59
C LEU A 106 -9.19 1.53 -21.83
N ILE A 107 -8.98 0.22 -21.79
CA ILE A 107 -9.21 -0.68 -22.93
C ILE A 107 -10.70 -0.71 -23.31
N VAL A 108 -11.60 -0.84 -22.33
CA VAL A 108 -13.04 -0.96 -22.56
C VAL A 108 -13.66 0.35 -23.06
N TYR A 109 -13.23 1.49 -22.52
CA TYR A 109 -13.81 2.80 -22.85
C TYR A 109 -13.15 3.48 -24.06
N ARG A 110 -11.98 3.02 -24.52
CA ARG A 110 -11.31 3.55 -25.71
C ARG A 110 -12.14 3.48 -26.98
N ASN A 111 -12.98 2.44 -27.11
CA ASN A 111 -13.81 2.22 -28.29
C ASN A 111 -15.30 2.55 -28.06
N LYS A 112 -15.67 3.13 -26.91
CA LYS A 112 -17.05 3.54 -26.63
C LYS A 112 -17.26 5.03 -26.88
N ILE A 113 -18.42 5.37 -27.44
CA ILE A 113 -18.86 6.76 -27.56
C ILE A 113 -19.14 7.29 -26.15
N PRO A 114 -18.54 8.43 -25.73
CA PRO A 114 -18.65 8.93 -24.37
C PRO A 114 -20.10 9.27 -24.03
N ASN A 115 -20.58 8.78 -22.88
CA ASN A 115 -21.92 9.09 -22.39
C ASN A 115 -21.84 10.34 -21.50
N LYS A 116 -22.47 11.45 -21.93
CA LYS A 116 -22.55 12.70 -21.13
C LYS A 116 -23.53 12.52 -19.97
N LYS A 117 -23.20 11.69 -18.98
CA LYS A 117 -23.93 11.65 -17.71
C LYS A 117 -23.43 12.78 -16.80
N SER A 118 -24.35 13.58 -16.27
CA SER A 118 -24.03 14.61 -15.27
C SER A 118 -23.56 13.94 -13.99
N LEU A 119 -22.42 14.39 -13.46
CA LEU A 119 -21.85 13.86 -12.22
C LEU A 119 -22.69 14.33 -11.04
N SER A 120 -23.60 13.49 -10.56
CA SER A 120 -24.24 13.69 -9.27
C SER A 120 -23.43 12.96 -8.21
N TYR A 121 -22.83 13.71 -7.30
CA TYR A 121 -22.11 13.16 -6.15
C TYR A 121 -23.09 13.12 -4.99
N SER A 122 -23.51 11.91 -4.59
CA SER A 122 -24.38 11.77 -3.42
C SER A 122 -23.51 11.94 -2.18
N ALA A 123 -23.85 12.92 -1.34
CA ALA A 123 -23.17 13.14 -0.06
C ALA A 123 -23.12 11.87 0.82
N ASN A 124 -24.11 10.98 0.65
CA ASN A 124 -24.20 9.70 1.34
C ASN A 124 -23.08 8.73 0.91
N GLU A 125 -22.57 8.84 -0.31
CA GLU A 125 -21.48 7.99 -0.80
C GLU A 125 -20.14 8.41 -0.15
N ILE A 126 -19.88 9.73 -0.06
CA ILE A 126 -18.72 10.28 0.66
C ILE A 126 -18.75 9.82 2.11
N PHE A 127 -19.91 9.97 2.75
CA PHE A 127 -20.11 9.59 4.13
C PHE A 127 -19.82 8.10 4.33
N ASN A 128 -20.31 7.24 3.43
CA ASN A 128 -20.02 5.81 3.48
C ASN A 128 -18.52 5.50 3.33
N TYR A 129 -17.79 6.18 2.45
CA TYR A 129 -16.34 5.98 2.32
C TYR A 129 -15.56 6.46 3.54
N ILE A 130 -15.92 7.62 4.10
CA ILE A 130 -15.33 8.13 5.34
C ILE A 130 -15.62 7.16 6.50
N PHE A 131 -16.83 6.62 6.56
CA PHE A 131 -17.24 5.66 7.58
C PHE A 131 -16.47 4.34 7.46
N VAL A 132 -16.32 3.79 6.25
CA VAL A 132 -15.53 2.57 6.02
C VAL A 132 -14.06 2.80 6.36
N LEU A 133 -13.49 3.96 6.00
CA LEU A 133 -12.12 4.32 6.38
C LEU A 133 -11.98 4.37 7.91
N PHE A 134 -12.92 5.02 8.59
CA PHE A 134 -12.91 5.12 10.04
C PHE A 134 -12.94 3.74 10.71
N LEU A 135 -13.78 2.82 10.22
CA LEU A 135 -13.83 1.44 10.71
C LEU A 135 -12.50 0.69 10.50
N ILE A 136 -11.84 0.88 9.36
CA ILE A 136 -10.53 0.26 9.08
C ILE A 136 -9.46 0.83 10.02
N LEU A 137 -9.43 2.15 10.23
CA LEU A 137 -8.48 2.80 11.13
C LEU A 137 -8.67 2.36 12.58
N GLU A 138 -9.91 2.33 13.06
CA GLU A 138 -10.27 1.80 14.37
C GLU A 138 -9.83 0.33 14.52
N GLY A 139 -10.07 -0.50 13.50
CA GLY A 139 -9.64 -1.90 13.49
C GLY A 139 -8.12 -2.06 13.61
N ILE A 140 -7.35 -1.27 12.86
CA ILE A 140 -5.89 -1.26 12.92
C ILE A 140 -5.40 -0.80 14.30
N LEU A 141 -6.02 0.22 14.89
CA LEU A 141 -5.66 0.72 16.21
C LEU A 141 -5.93 -0.31 17.31
N ILE A 142 -7.12 -0.93 17.32
CA ILE A 142 -7.51 -1.92 18.33
C ILE A 142 -6.63 -3.16 18.21
N PHE A 143 -6.50 -3.73 17.02
CA PHE A 143 -5.67 -4.92 16.79
C PHE A 143 -4.19 -4.63 17.09
N GLY A 144 -3.68 -3.49 16.64
CA GLY A 144 -2.30 -3.08 16.86
C GLY A 144 -1.98 -2.83 18.33
N LEU A 145 -2.88 -2.20 19.08
CA LEU A 145 -2.72 -1.99 20.53
C LEU A 145 -2.71 -3.32 21.28
N GLN A 146 -3.56 -4.26 20.90
CA GLN A 146 -3.60 -5.59 21.52
C GLN A 146 -2.28 -6.35 21.30
N GLU A 147 -1.79 -6.41 20.06
CA GLU A 147 -0.52 -7.06 19.73
C GLU A 147 0.69 -6.36 20.38
N SER A 148 0.67 -5.04 20.49
CA SER A 148 1.73 -4.27 21.15
C SER A 148 1.86 -4.61 22.64
N LYS A 149 0.74 -4.86 23.33
CA LYS A 149 0.72 -5.27 24.74
C LYS A 149 1.26 -6.69 24.92
N LEU A 150 0.93 -7.60 24.00
CA LEU A 150 1.46 -8.97 24.02
C LEU A 150 2.98 -8.99 23.83
N MET A 151 3.51 -8.15 22.95
CA MET A 151 4.95 -7.98 22.75
C MET A 151 5.67 -7.43 23.99
N ALA A 152 5.06 -6.49 24.70
CA ALA A 152 5.62 -5.95 25.94
C ALA A 152 5.66 -7.00 27.06
N PHE A 153 4.70 -7.93 27.11
CA PHE A 153 4.62 -8.95 28.16
C PHE A 153 5.46 -10.21 27.87
N GLN A 154 5.56 -10.65 26.61
CA GLN A 154 6.33 -11.85 26.21
C GLN A 154 7.27 -11.61 25.00
N PRO A 155 8.36 -10.85 25.16
CA PRO A 155 9.28 -10.52 24.05
C PRO A 155 10.09 -11.73 23.53
N GLN A 156 10.13 -12.84 24.27
CA GLN A 156 10.91 -14.04 23.94
C GLN A 156 10.34 -14.83 22.76
N VAL A 157 9.03 -14.70 22.50
CA VAL A 157 8.29 -15.44 21.46
C VAL A 157 8.59 -14.91 20.05
N TYR A 158 9.05 -13.65 19.96
CA TYR A 158 9.22 -12.95 18.69
C TYR A 158 10.67 -12.99 18.19
N GLN A 159 10.85 -13.20 16.87
CA GLN A 159 12.16 -13.19 16.19
C GLN A 159 12.62 -11.76 15.84
N PHE A 160 13.93 -11.57 15.62
CA PHE A 160 14.50 -10.26 15.27
C PHE A 160 14.14 -9.84 13.84
N CYS A 161 13.83 -8.56 13.62
CA CYS A 161 13.44 -8.04 12.31
C CYS A 161 14.57 -8.07 11.25
N GLU A 162 15.84 -8.08 11.68
CA GLU A 162 17.03 -7.93 10.81
C GLU A 162 17.30 -9.15 9.91
N THR A 163 16.81 -10.34 10.28
CA THR A 163 17.05 -11.58 9.52
C THR A 163 16.27 -11.66 8.20
N ARG A 164 15.39 -10.70 7.89
CA ARG A 164 14.54 -10.77 6.68
C ARG A 164 15.17 -10.12 5.44
N ILE A 165 16.07 -9.16 5.59
CA ILE A 165 16.63 -8.37 4.47
C ILE A 165 17.81 -9.07 3.77
N GLN A 166 18.46 -10.04 4.42
CA GLN A 166 19.65 -10.73 3.91
C GLN A 166 19.41 -12.20 3.54
N THR A 167 18.44 -12.50 2.69
CA THR A 167 18.45 -13.78 1.99
C THR A 167 19.48 -13.76 0.86
N ASP A 168 20.37 -14.76 0.83
CA ASP A 168 21.43 -14.96 -0.18
C ASP A 168 20.91 -14.99 -1.64
N LEU A 169 19.61 -15.23 -1.79
CA LEU A 169 18.85 -15.15 -3.04
C LEU A 169 18.87 -13.74 -3.65
N THR A 170 18.78 -12.70 -2.83
CA THR A 170 18.72 -11.29 -3.28
C THR A 170 20.06 -10.86 -3.87
N LYS A 171 21.18 -11.31 -3.29
CA LYS A 171 22.52 -11.12 -3.85
C LYS A 171 22.70 -11.85 -5.18
N LYS A 172 22.14 -13.06 -5.32
CA LYS A 172 22.18 -13.82 -6.58
C LYS A 172 21.37 -13.17 -7.70
N VAL A 173 20.17 -12.66 -7.42
CA VAL A 173 19.30 -12.03 -8.44
C VAL A 173 19.84 -10.68 -8.88
N VAL A 174 20.25 -9.81 -7.94
CA VAL A 174 20.92 -8.53 -8.28
C VAL A 174 22.23 -8.80 -9.02
N GLY A 175 23.00 -9.80 -8.58
CA GLY A 175 24.18 -10.27 -9.30
C GLY A 175 23.87 -10.65 -10.74
N TRP A 176 22.82 -11.46 -10.99
CA TRP A 176 22.40 -11.87 -12.33
C TRP A 176 21.97 -10.70 -13.22
N VAL A 177 21.17 -9.76 -12.69
CA VAL A 177 20.66 -8.61 -13.47
C VAL A 177 21.75 -7.63 -13.86
N PHE A 178 22.78 -7.45 -13.03
CA PHE A 178 23.90 -6.54 -13.31
C PHE A 178 25.10 -7.21 -14.01
N THR A 179 25.11 -8.53 -14.19
CA THR A 179 26.14 -9.27 -14.95
C THR A 179 25.64 -9.87 -16.27
N SER A 180 24.39 -9.61 -16.63
CA SER A 180 23.82 -9.88 -17.97
C SER A 180 23.87 -8.62 -18.84
#